data_AF-A0A352VT47-F1
#
_entry.id   AF-A0A352VT47-F1
#
_cell.length_a   1.000
_cell.length_b   1.000
_cell.length_c   1.000
_cell.angle_alpha   90.00
_cell.angle_beta   90.00
_cell.angle_gamma   90.00
#
_symmetry.space_group_name_H-M   'P 1'
#
loop_
_entity.id
_entity.type
_entity.pdbx_description
1 polymer ?
#
loop_
_entity_poly.entity_id
_entity_poly.type
_entity_poly.pdbx_seq_one_letter_code
_entity_poly.pdbx_strand_id
1 'polypeptide(L)'
;MDEYRADGILMTASVRFLGDHEVEVTLTVMNETDFDAQTGILGGNCMFRPRVYSERGGPLIWSAFDLFDACQRPLRIFQLGGGAEELVSQDFEIDADDGDYFVTLTIEHLGLVELAAGEITLR
;
A
#
# COMPACT_ATOMS: atom_id res chain seq x y z
N MET A 1 6.02 11.70 -0.64
CA MET A 1 5.90 10.23 -0.70
C MET A 1 7.11 9.64 -0.01
N ASP A 2 6.90 8.59 0.76
CA ASP A 2 7.99 7.83 1.36
C ASP A 2 8.36 6.69 0.41
N GLU A 3 9.66 6.37 0.34
CA GLU A 3 10.20 5.29 -0.48
C GLU A 3 10.75 4.19 0.44
N TYR A 4 10.49 2.93 0.09
CA TYR A 4 11.13 1.80 0.72
C TYR A 4 12.01 1.05 -0.28
N ARG A 5 13.26 0.79 0.10
CA ARG A 5 14.24 0.11 -0.75
C ARG A 5 14.82 -1.09 -0.02
N ALA A 6 14.74 -2.27 -0.63
CA ALA A 6 15.31 -3.49 -0.08
C ALA A 6 15.75 -4.42 -1.21
N ASP A 7 17.00 -4.92 -1.11
CA ASP A 7 17.59 -5.89 -2.05
C ASP A 7 17.56 -5.48 -3.54
N GLY A 8 17.43 -4.19 -3.86
CA GLY A 8 17.31 -3.70 -5.25
C GLY A 8 15.87 -3.50 -5.71
N ILE A 9 14.89 -3.75 -4.84
CA ILE A 9 13.49 -3.40 -5.05
C ILE A 9 13.17 -2.06 -4.41
N LEU A 10 12.62 -1.13 -5.19
CA LEU A 10 12.00 0.12 -4.74
C LEU A 10 10.49 -0.07 -4.66
N MET A 11 9.90 0.40 -3.57
CA MET A 11 8.46 0.39 -3.34
C MET A 11 7.99 1.80 -2.95
N THR A 12 6.91 2.25 -3.58
CA THR A 12 6.22 3.50 -3.25
C THR A 12 4.72 3.28 -3.22
N ALA A 13 4.01 4.05 -2.40
CA ALA A 13 2.55 4.02 -2.35
C ALA A 13 1.95 5.34 -2.81
N SER A 14 0.77 5.29 -3.42
CA SER A 14 -0.06 6.44 -3.74
C SER A 14 -1.52 6.17 -3.39
N VAL A 15 -2.28 7.25 -3.18
CA VAL A 15 -3.72 7.18 -2.94
C VAL A 15 -4.45 8.18 -3.83
N ARG A 16 -5.64 7.81 -4.28
CA ARG A 16 -6.54 8.63 -5.08
C ARG A 16 -7.96 8.52 -4.53
N PHE A 17 -8.61 9.66 -4.31
CA PHE A 17 -10.02 9.70 -3.94
C PHE A 17 -10.92 9.39 -5.15
N LEU A 18 -11.91 8.51 -4.96
CA LEU A 18 -12.85 8.08 -5.99
C LEU A 18 -14.24 8.72 -5.84
N GLY A 19 -14.60 9.18 -4.63
CA GLY A 19 -15.91 9.77 -4.29
C GLY A 19 -16.60 9.02 -3.14
N ASP A 20 -17.53 9.67 -2.42
CA ASP A 20 -18.40 9.06 -1.41
C ASP A 20 -17.69 8.06 -0.48
N HIS A 21 -16.53 8.46 0.06
CA HIS A 21 -15.68 7.66 0.97
C HIS A 21 -14.88 6.51 0.34
N GLU A 22 -14.85 6.42 -0.99
CA GLU A 22 -14.02 5.45 -1.70
C GLU A 22 -12.65 6.02 -2.09
N VAL A 23 -11.62 5.20 -1.93
CA VAL A 23 -10.26 5.50 -2.39
C VAL A 23 -9.69 4.34 -3.19
N GLU A 24 -8.88 4.65 -4.19
CA GLU A 24 -7.95 3.73 -4.81
C GLU A 24 -6.58 3.93 -4.16
N VAL A 25 -5.97 2.86 -3.69
CA VAL A 25 -4.59 2.88 -3.20
C VAL A 25 -3.76 2.03 -4.15
N THR A 26 -2.60 2.54 -4.54
CA THR A 26 -1.68 1.90 -5.47
C THR A 26 -0.32 1.71 -4.83
N LEU A 27 0.21 0.50 -4.93
CA LEU A 27 1.63 0.19 -4.68
C LEU A 27 2.34 0.10 -6.02
N THR A 28 3.44 0.82 -6.17
CA THR A 28 4.38 0.65 -7.27
C THR A 28 5.60 -0.09 -6.75
N VAL A 29 6.01 -1.14 -7.46
CA VAL A 29 7.19 -1.94 -7.16
C VAL A 29 8.11 -1.94 -8.38
N MET A 30 9.35 -1.53 -8.20
CA MET A 30 10.35 -1.45 -9.27
C MET A 30 11.59 -2.27 -8.89
N ASN A 31 12.08 -3.10 -9.82
CA ASN A 31 13.42 -3.68 -9.72
C ASN A 31 14.42 -2.67 -10.30
N GLU A 32 15.22 -2.06 -9.44
CA GLU A 32 16.22 -1.05 -9.81
C GLU A 32 17.54 -1.65 -10.28
N THR A 33 17.64 -2.98 -10.36
CA THR A 33 18.82 -3.69 -10.84
C THR A 33 18.67 -4.04 -12.32
N ASP A 34 19.78 -4.44 -12.94
CA ASP A 34 19.79 -4.98 -14.31
C ASP A 34 19.54 -6.51 -14.36
N PHE A 35 19.18 -7.15 -13.23
CA PHE A 35 19.05 -8.60 -13.13
C PHE A 35 17.58 -9.07 -13.15
N ASP A 36 17.29 -10.06 -13.99
CA ASP A 36 15.93 -10.48 -14.35
C ASP A 36 15.17 -11.36 -13.33
N ALA A 37 15.65 -11.47 -12.09
CA ALA A 37 15.15 -12.49 -11.16
C ALA A 37 14.97 -12.03 -9.72
N GLN A 38 14.74 -10.73 -9.48
CA GLN A 38 14.38 -10.31 -8.14
C GLN A 38 12.91 -10.63 -7.88
N THR A 39 12.68 -11.58 -6.98
CA THR A 39 11.35 -11.93 -6.50
C THR A 39 10.95 -10.89 -5.45
N GLY A 40 10.06 -9.98 -5.82
CA GLY A 40 9.33 -9.17 -4.85
C GLY A 40 8.21 -10.05 -4.29
N ILE A 41 8.40 -10.57 -3.07
CA ILE A 41 7.32 -11.27 -2.37
C ILE A 41 6.49 -10.23 -1.64
N LEU A 42 5.27 -9.99 -2.10
CA LEU A 42 4.26 -9.39 -1.23
C LEU A 42 3.52 -10.54 -0.54
N GLY A 43 3.67 -10.62 0.79
CA GLY A 43 2.87 -11.52 1.64
C GLY A 43 1.38 -11.39 1.31
N GLY A 44 0.55 -12.42 1.55
CA GLY A 44 -0.84 -12.49 1.06
C GLY A 44 -1.71 -11.28 1.41
N ASN A 45 -2.90 -11.16 0.82
CA ASN A 45 -3.76 -9.94 0.84
C ASN A 45 -4.06 -9.26 2.20
N CYS A 46 -3.66 -9.84 3.32
CA CYS A 46 -3.53 -9.14 4.59
C CYS A 46 -2.35 -8.15 4.63
N MET A 47 -1.69 -7.90 3.49
CA MET A 47 -0.50 -7.08 3.37
C MET A 47 -0.64 -5.92 2.38
N PHE A 48 -1.87 -5.64 1.92
CA PHE A 48 -2.19 -4.38 1.27
C PHE A 48 -3.19 -3.67 2.17
N ARG A 49 -2.67 -3.05 3.24
CA ARG A 49 -3.49 -2.48 4.32
C ARG A 49 -3.37 -0.97 4.32
N PRO A 50 -4.26 -0.26 3.61
CA PRO A 50 -4.37 1.16 3.81
C PRO A 50 -4.81 1.47 5.23
N ARG A 51 -4.16 2.47 5.81
CA ARG A 51 -4.45 3.00 7.14
C ARG A 51 -4.63 4.50 7.02
N VAL A 52 -5.69 5.00 7.64
CA VAL A 52 -6.11 6.40 7.59
C VAL A 52 -5.90 7.01 8.96
N TYR A 53 -5.19 8.11 8.98
CA TYR A 53 -4.85 8.88 10.17
C TYR A 53 -5.41 10.29 10.05
N SER A 54 -5.70 10.95 11.18
CA SER A 54 -6.17 12.34 11.15
C SER A 54 -5.15 13.31 10.54
N GLU A 55 -3.87 12.99 10.66
CA GLU A 55 -2.74 13.72 10.09
C GLU A 55 -1.49 12.82 10.11
N ARG A 56 -0.39 13.25 9.49
CA ARG A 56 0.85 12.48 9.50
C ARG A 56 1.38 12.31 10.94
N GLY A 57 1.42 11.07 11.42
CA GLY A 57 1.80 10.73 12.81
C GLY A 57 0.70 10.97 13.85
N GLY A 58 -0.50 11.34 13.41
CA GLY A 58 -1.69 11.48 14.25
C GLY A 58 -2.33 10.14 14.62
N PRO A 59 -3.45 10.16 15.37
CA PRO A 59 -4.21 8.95 15.71
C PRO A 59 -4.73 8.22 14.47
N LEU A 60 -4.72 6.88 14.55
CA LEU A 60 -5.35 5.99 13.56
C LEU A 60 -6.87 6.15 13.64
N ILE A 61 -7.50 6.45 12.51
CA ILE A 61 -8.95 6.61 12.35
C ILE A 61 -9.56 5.32 11.81
N TRP A 62 -8.94 4.77 10.77
CA TRP A 62 -9.46 3.59 10.08
C TRP A 62 -8.31 2.73 9.52
N SER A 63 -8.54 1.43 9.39
CA SER A 63 -7.60 0.50 8.77
C SER A 63 -8.37 -0.55 7.98
N ALA A 64 -7.95 -0.83 6.75
CA ALA A 64 -8.43 -2.00 6.05
C ALA A 64 -7.96 -3.26 6.80
N PHE A 65 -8.94 -4.04 7.28
CA PHE A 65 -8.80 -5.32 7.99
C PHE A 65 -8.25 -5.21 9.42
N ASP A 66 -9.07 -5.61 10.40
CA ASP A 66 -8.60 -6.00 11.72
C ASP A 66 -7.91 -7.37 11.65
N LEU A 67 -6.90 -7.55 12.51
CA LEU A 67 -5.86 -8.61 12.54
C LEU A 67 -6.29 -10.08 12.32
N PHE A 68 -7.58 -10.41 12.18
CA PHE A 68 -8.06 -11.80 12.16
C PHE A 68 -9.15 -12.13 11.14
N ASP A 69 -9.80 -11.18 10.46
CA ASP A 69 -10.85 -11.51 9.48
C ASP A 69 -10.40 -11.22 8.04
N ALA A 70 -10.40 -12.29 7.24
CA ALA A 70 -10.28 -12.32 5.77
C ALA A 70 -8.88 -12.24 5.12
N CYS A 71 -7.90 -13.05 5.56
CA CYS A 71 -6.76 -13.44 4.70
C CYS A 71 -7.14 -14.50 3.65
N GLN A 72 -8.21 -14.29 2.88
CA GLN A 72 -8.72 -15.29 1.94
C GLN A 72 -8.20 -15.16 0.49
N ARG A 73 -7.42 -14.13 0.18
CA ARG A 73 -6.87 -13.94 -1.17
C ARG A 73 -5.40 -14.39 -1.26
N PRO A 74 -5.01 -15.03 -2.39
CA PRO A 74 -3.72 -15.70 -2.52
C PRO A 74 -2.53 -14.73 -2.49
N LEU A 75 -1.38 -15.23 -2.01
CA LEU A 75 -0.08 -14.58 -2.08
C LEU A 75 0.21 -14.07 -3.52
N ARG A 76 0.59 -12.80 -3.66
CA ARG A 76 1.07 -12.27 -4.96
C ARG A 76 2.59 -12.26 -4.99
N ILE A 77 3.14 -13.06 -5.88
CA ILE A 77 4.57 -13.09 -6.18
C ILE A 77 4.76 -12.37 -7.50
N PHE A 78 5.59 -11.33 -7.51
CA PHE A 78 6.03 -10.69 -8.74
C PHE A 78 7.47 -11.11 -9.02
N GLN A 79 7.71 -11.62 -10.23
CA GLN A 79 9.06 -11.76 -10.74
C GLN A 79 9.32 -10.55 -11.62
N LEU A 80 10.18 -9.65 -11.14
CA LEU A 80 10.51 -8.43 -11.86
C LEU A 80 11.82 -8.59 -12.61
N GLY A 81 11.74 -8.37 -13.92
CA GLY A 81 12.92 -8.19 -14.79
C GLY A 81 13.77 -7.01 -14.32
N GLY A 82 15.02 -6.93 -14.78
CA GLY A 82 15.85 -5.76 -14.48
C GLY A 82 15.23 -4.47 -15.03
N GLY A 83 15.11 -3.43 -14.21
CA GLY A 83 14.44 -2.17 -14.56
C GLY A 83 12.92 -2.25 -14.72
N ALA A 84 12.30 -3.42 -14.46
CA ALA A 84 10.86 -3.59 -14.61
C ALA A 84 10.09 -2.96 -13.44
N GLU A 85 8.89 -2.48 -13.75
CA GLU A 85 7.94 -1.91 -12.80
C GLU A 85 6.63 -2.68 -12.85
N GLU A 86 6.01 -2.89 -11.70
CA GLU A 86 4.67 -3.44 -11.55
C GLU A 86 3.84 -2.57 -10.62
N LEU A 87 2.54 -2.46 -10.90
CA LEU A 87 1.58 -1.70 -10.11
C LEU A 87 0.48 -2.61 -9.57
N VAL A 88 0.17 -2.43 -8.29
CA VAL A 88 -0.93 -3.10 -7.61
C VAL A 88 -1.87 -2.04 -7.07
N SER A 89 -3.02 -1.88 -7.72
CA SER A 89 -4.10 -0.99 -7.25
C SER A 89 -5.24 -1.78 -6.64
N GLN A 90 -5.85 -1.22 -5.60
CA GLN A 90 -7.07 -1.74 -5.02
C GLN A 90 -7.93 -0.61 -4.43
N ASP A 91 -9.24 -0.75 -4.60
CA ASP A 91 -10.24 0.18 -4.07
C ASP A 91 -10.69 -0.22 -2.66
N PHE A 92 -10.96 0.78 -1.84
CA PHE A 92 -11.39 0.65 -0.45
C PHE A 92 -12.46 1.68 -0.10
N GLU A 93 -13.49 1.24 0.60
CA GLU A 93 -14.45 2.09 1.28
C GLU A 93 -13.91 2.44 2.67
N ILE A 94 -13.80 3.73 2.97
CA ILE A 94 -13.30 4.22 4.25
C ILE A 94 -14.46 4.55 5.19
N ASP A 95 -14.50 3.87 6.32
CA ASP A 95 -15.44 4.17 7.40
C ASP A 95 -14.83 5.24 8.33
N ALA A 96 -14.96 6.49 7.93
CA ALA A 96 -14.55 7.70 8.66
C ALA A 96 -15.51 8.85 8.30
N ASP A 97 -15.57 9.89 9.13
CA ASP A 97 -16.36 11.10 8.84
C ASP A 97 -15.77 11.93 7.68
N ASP A 98 -16.51 12.93 7.19
CA ASP A 98 -16.00 13.92 6.24
C ASP A 98 -14.82 14.69 6.84
N GLY A 99 -13.74 14.85 6.06
CA GLY A 99 -12.55 15.54 6.54
C GLY A 99 -11.30 15.30 5.70
N ASP A 100 -10.23 15.96 6.11
CA ASP A 100 -8.89 15.78 5.55
C ASP A 100 -8.14 14.71 6.35
N TYR A 101 -7.53 13.76 5.64
CA TYR A 101 -6.85 12.62 6.26
C TYR A 101 -5.53 12.30 5.57
N PHE A 102 -4.66 11.63 6.33
CA PHE A 102 -3.40 11.09 5.84
C PHE A 102 -3.50 9.56 5.69
N VAL A 103 -3.11 9.05 4.53
CA VAL A 103 -3.17 7.62 4.20
C VAL A 103 -1.76 7.04 4.11
N THR A 104 -1.60 5.87 4.73
CA THR A 104 -0.42 5.01 4.53
C THR A 104 -0.84 3.67 3.99
N LEU A 105 0.09 2.95 3.39
CA LEU A 105 -0.06 1.56 2.99
C LEU A 105 0.94 0.71 3.78
N THR A 106 0.47 -0.26 4.55
CA THR A 106 1.33 -1.26 5.18
C THR A 106 1.49 -2.48 4.27
N ILE A 107 2.74 -2.87 4.02
CA ILE A 107 3.15 -4.02 3.18
C ILE A 107 4.09 -5.00 3.90
N GLU A 108 4.10 -6.26 3.46
CA GLU A 108 5.09 -7.28 3.88
C GLU A 108 6.04 -7.48 2.72
N HIS A 109 7.32 -7.32 2.98
CA HIS A 109 8.36 -7.80 2.09
C HIS A 109 9.31 -8.70 2.88
N LEU A 110 10.40 -8.14 3.40
CA LEU A 110 11.30 -8.80 4.36
C LEU A 110 10.86 -8.59 5.83
N GLY A 111 9.81 -7.80 6.02
CA GLY A 111 9.20 -7.39 7.28
C GLY A 111 8.04 -6.45 7.01
N LEU A 112 7.40 -5.96 8.08
CA LEU A 112 6.33 -4.97 7.98
C LEU A 112 6.90 -3.59 7.69
N VAL A 113 6.41 -2.96 6.63
CA VAL A 113 6.80 -1.61 6.20
C VAL A 113 5.55 -0.77 6.04
N GLU A 114 5.56 0.46 6.55
CA GLU A 114 4.50 1.44 6.35
C GLU A 114 5.00 2.52 5.39
N LEU A 115 4.29 2.69 4.26
CA LEU A 115 4.61 3.66 3.21
C LEU A 115 3.59 4.79 3.23
N ALA A 116 4.03 6.05 3.21
CA ALA A 116 3.15 7.18 3.02
C ALA A 116 2.54 7.16 1.60
N ALA A 117 1.21 7.01 1.52
CA ALA A 117 0.48 6.99 0.26
C ALA A 117 0.03 8.39 -0.17
N GLY A 118 -0.34 9.26 0.78
CA GLY A 118 -0.69 10.65 0.50
C GLY A 118 -1.77 11.19 1.42
N GLU A 119 -2.33 12.33 1.04
CA GLU A 119 -3.45 12.99 1.73
C GLU A 119 -4.71 12.88 0.87
N ILE A 120 -5.86 12.76 1.53
CA ILE A 120 -7.19 12.70 0.88
C ILE A 120 -8.15 13.64 1.62
N THR A 121 -9.21 14.04 0.92
CA THR A 121 -10.36 14.72 1.53
C THR A 121 -11.61 13.87 1.28
N LEU A 122 -12.22 13.35 2.34
CA LEU A 122 -13.51 12.65 2.30
C LEU A 122 -14.65 13.67 2.31
N ARG A 123 -15.72 13.39 1.57
CA ARG A 123 -16.89 14.23 1.34
C ARG A 123 -18.10 13.39 0.96
#